data_AF-A0A7J4SBK1-F1
#
_entry.id   AF-A0A7J4SBK1-F1
#
_cell.length_a   1.000
_cell.length_b   1.000
_cell.length_c   1.000
_cell.angle_alpha   90.00
_cell.angle_beta   90.00
_cell.angle_gamma   90.00
#
_symmetry.space_group_name_H-M   'P 1'
#
loop_
_entity.id
_entity.type
_entity.pdbx_description
1 polymer ?
#
loop_
_entity_poly.entity_id
_entity_poly.type
_entity_poly.pdbx_seq_one_letter_code
_entity_poly.pdbx_strand_id
1 'polypeptide(L)'
;MEDNTSASVQDTFIDVLIIDYPCDVTICEGVRAETLIEYYGADWCEPCETLELMLDSISDKGIALIHHHPSINDQSYLNHSKARFAEQYRLIFIPSIVVDSDGLLTGAGQGAELNQTMANSNVTFSGIDNLSISNGILNWNTSSSYELQIWKLESVKHEFDNRMLNNTATDMMIVDNQQRVVNISDWVTDSTSRLVFILQSDEARQLRSLSDSSTGAKELSESDETLSDLLLHDGSYNAAVVTFLILLLCLLPALISFRRLQKQVDYESE
;
A
#
# COMPACT_ATOMS: atom_id res chain seq x y z
N MET A 1 15.56 -8.59 -36.90
CA MET A 1 16.28 -8.32 -35.65
C MET A 1 15.38 -7.34 -34.91
N GLU A 2 14.38 -7.91 -34.25
CA GLU A 2 13.38 -7.16 -33.50
C GLU A 2 14.03 -6.74 -32.18
N ASP A 3 14.03 -5.44 -31.94
CA ASP A 3 14.53 -4.81 -30.73
C ASP A 3 13.48 -5.03 -29.64
N ASN A 4 13.70 -6.06 -28.83
CA ASN A 4 12.88 -6.36 -27.67
C ASN A 4 13.51 -5.63 -26.48
N THR A 5 13.35 -4.31 -26.45
CA THR A 5 13.73 -3.51 -25.29
C THR A 5 12.70 -3.77 -24.20
N SER A 6 12.98 -4.77 -23.36
CA SER A 6 12.34 -4.84 -22.05
C SER A 6 12.76 -3.58 -21.30
N ALA A 7 11.87 -2.59 -21.22
CA ALA A 7 12.03 -1.45 -20.34
C ALA A 7 12.33 -2.01 -18.94
N SER A 8 13.53 -1.77 -18.43
CA SER A 8 13.85 -2.21 -17.07
C SER A 8 12.92 -1.45 -16.13
N VAL A 9 12.28 -2.18 -15.21
CA VAL A 9 11.36 -1.66 -14.19
C VAL A 9 11.97 -0.51 -13.35
N GLN A 10 13.30 -0.33 -13.41
CA GLN A 10 14.03 0.80 -12.82
C GLN A 10 13.73 2.19 -13.42
N ASP A 11 13.07 2.31 -14.58
CA ASP A 11 12.97 3.60 -15.28
C ASP A 11 11.71 4.44 -14.97
N THR A 12 10.96 4.05 -13.92
CA THR A 12 9.62 4.60 -13.67
C THR A 12 9.41 5.18 -12.27
N PHE A 13 10.28 4.89 -11.28
CA PHE A 13 10.21 5.46 -9.93
C PHE A 13 11.55 6.11 -9.58
N ILE A 14 11.54 7.41 -9.30
CA ILE A 14 12.71 8.24 -9.64
C ILE A 14 13.29 8.90 -8.41
N ASP A 15 12.49 9.68 -7.69
CA ASP A 15 13.01 10.43 -6.56
C ASP A 15 11.97 10.59 -5.45
N VAL A 16 12.44 10.63 -4.21
CA VAL A 16 11.62 10.84 -3.02
C VAL A 16 12.30 11.86 -2.13
N LEU A 17 11.61 12.97 -1.85
CA LEU A 17 12.05 13.98 -0.90
C LEU A 17 11.03 14.19 0.19
N ILE A 18 11.49 14.68 1.33
CA ILE A 18 10.71 14.90 2.54
C ILE A 18 10.94 16.32 3.03
N ILE A 19 9.88 17.00 3.45
CA ILE A 19 9.96 18.22 4.24
C ILE A 19 9.08 18.07 5.47
N ASP A 20 9.67 18.22 6.66
CA ASP A 20 8.91 18.41 7.90
C ASP A 20 8.59 19.91 8.03
N TYR A 21 7.31 20.27 8.10
CA TYR A 21 6.84 21.66 8.20
C TYR A 21 6.19 21.93 9.57
N PRO A 22 6.41 23.11 10.19
CA PRO A 22 7.34 24.15 9.77
C PRO A 22 8.80 23.70 9.99
N CYS A 23 9.69 24.15 9.11
CA CYS A 23 11.13 23.95 9.30
C CYS A 23 11.73 25.10 10.14
N ASP A 24 12.91 24.86 10.73
CA ASP A 24 13.60 25.83 11.62
C ASP A 24 14.13 27.09 10.91
N VAL A 25 14.11 27.09 9.57
CA VAL A 25 14.70 28.11 8.71
C VAL A 25 13.63 28.77 7.84
N THR A 26 13.96 29.92 7.23
CA THR A 26 13.01 30.66 6.38
C THR A 26 12.67 29.95 5.06
N ILE A 27 13.51 29.01 4.63
CA ILE A 27 13.35 28.23 3.40
C ILE A 27 13.49 26.75 3.78
N CYS A 28 12.42 25.98 3.62
CA CYS A 28 12.44 24.55 3.91
C CYS A 28 12.95 23.81 2.68
N GLU A 29 14.17 23.29 2.76
CA GLU A 29 14.78 22.47 1.71
C GLU A 29 14.35 21.01 1.86
N GLY A 30 14.05 20.36 0.73
CA GLY A 30 13.73 18.94 0.70
C GLY A 30 14.94 18.07 1.04
N VAL A 31 14.75 17.11 1.93
CA VAL A 31 15.74 16.08 2.23
C VAL A 31 15.37 14.83 1.47
N ARG A 32 16.31 14.29 0.69
CA ARG A 32 16.10 13.04 -0.04
C ARG A 32 15.97 11.87 0.94
N ALA A 33 14.96 11.03 0.71
CA ALA A 33 14.75 9.84 1.53
C ALA A 33 15.83 8.79 1.27
N GLU A 34 16.08 7.94 2.25
CA GLU A 34 16.91 6.74 2.11
C GLU A 34 16.05 5.54 1.70
N THR A 35 14.79 5.54 2.13
CA THR A 35 13.80 4.49 1.84
C THR A 35 12.40 5.11 1.88
N LEU A 36 11.54 4.64 0.99
CA LEU A 36 10.10 4.91 1.01
C LEU A 36 9.38 3.67 1.54
N ILE A 37 8.56 3.86 2.57
CA ILE A 37 7.69 2.83 3.15
C ILE A 37 6.27 3.33 3.06
N GLU A 38 5.44 2.60 2.34
CA GLU A 38 4.02 2.87 2.23
C GLU A 38 3.23 1.75 2.86
N TYR A 39 2.59 2.06 3.98
CA TYR A 39 1.76 1.14 4.72
C TYR A 39 0.29 1.33 4.33
N TYR A 40 -0.40 0.23 4.03
CA TYR A 40 -1.82 0.22 3.70
C TYR A 40 -2.59 -0.52 4.79
N GLY A 41 -3.42 0.21 5.53
CA GLY A 41 -4.14 -0.28 6.72
C GLY A 41 -5.57 0.26 6.81
N ALA A 42 -6.21 0.01 7.94
CA ALA A 42 -7.48 0.62 8.31
C ALA A 42 -7.72 0.45 9.81
N ASP A 43 -8.42 1.37 10.45
CA ASP A 43 -8.63 1.33 11.90
C ASP A 43 -9.47 0.11 12.35
N TRP A 44 -10.33 -0.42 11.48
CA TRP A 44 -11.16 -1.61 11.78
C TRP A 44 -10.43 -2.93 11.55
N CYS A 45 -9.19 -2.90 11.05
CA CYS A 45 -8.40 -4.07 10.71
C CYS A 45 -7.63 -4.57 11.93
N GLU A 46 -8.06 -5.69 12.52
CA GLU A 46 -7.38 -6.29 13.67
C GLU A 46 -5.89 -6.62 13.44
N PRO A 47 -5.45 -7.22 12.31
CA PRO A 47 -4.01 -7.47 12.10
C PRO A 47 -3.19 -6.20 11.79
N CYS A 48 -3.82 -5.03 11.68
CA CYS A 48 -3.15 -3.77 11.38
C CYS A 48 -2.49 -3.15 12.62
N GLU A 49 -3.11 -3.27 13.80
CA GLU A 49 -2.64 -2.63 15.04
C GLU A 49 -1.18 -2.94 15.38
N THR A 50 -0.79 -4.22 15.34
CA THR A 50 0.58 -4.63 15.67
C THR A 50 1.61 -4.03 14.71
N LEU A 51 1.23 -3.89 13.44
CA LEU A 51 2.10 -3.32 12.43
C LEU A 51 2.20 -1.80 12.56
N GLU A 52 1.08 -1.11 12.81
CA GLU A 52 1.05 0.33 13.08
C GLU A 52 1.97 0.69 14.26
N LEU A 53 1.86 -0.04 15.37
CA LEU A 53 2.70 0.19 16.55
C LEU A 53 4.20 0.01 16.25
N MET A 54 4.54 -0.93 15.38
CA MET A 54 5.92 -1.14 14.95
C MET A 54 6.38 0.01 14.04
N LEU A 55 5.57 0.41 13.07
CA LEU A 55 5.88 1.51 12.15
C LEU A 55 6.03 2.85 12.89
N ASP A 56 5.16 3.13 13.86
CA ASP A 56 5.23 4.33 14.70
C ASP A 56 6.49 4.36 15.59
N SER A 57 7.16 3.22 15.80
CA SER A 57 8.44 3.16 16.52
C SER A 57 9.64 3.57 15.65
N ILE A 58 9.45 3.66 14.33
CA ILE A 58 10.48 4.09 13.39
C ILE A 58 10.63 5.61 13.48
N SER A 59 11.75 6.05 14.05
CA SER A 59 12.05 7.48 14.27
C SER A 59 13.08 8.07 13.30
N ASP A 60 13.45 7.33 12.24
CA ASP A 60 14.46 7.80 11.30
C ASP A 60 13.90 8.90 10.39
N LYS A 61 14.56 10.05 10.38
CA LYS A 61 14.17 11.20 9.56
C LYS A 61 14.44 10.98 8.07
N GLY A 62 15.34 10.06 7.72
CA GLY A 62 15.64 9.67 6.35
C GLY A 62 14.57 8.78 5.72
N ILE A 63 13.64 8.24 6.49
CA ILE A 63 12.58 7.36 5.99
C ILE A 63 11.34 8.18 5.64
N ALA A 64 10.89 8.06 4.39
CA ALA A 64 9.57 8.51 3.96
C ALA A 64 8.56 7.42 4.32
N LEU A 65 7.93 7.53 5.49
CA LEU A 65 6.86 6.63 5.90
C LEU A 65 5.52 7.28 5.60
N ILE A 66 4.62 6.57 4.91
CA ILE A 66 3.25 7.02 4.65
C ILE A 66 2.28 5.95 5.12
N HIS A 67 1.33 6.32 5.98
CA HIS A 67 0.18 5.47 6.30
C HIS A 67 -1.00 5.86 5.40
N HIS A 68 -1.46 4.88 4.62
CA HIS A 68 -2.58 4.98 3.71
C HIS A 68 -3.78 4.24 4.29
N HIS A 69 -4.91 4.94 4.43
CA HIS A 69 -6.20 4.34 4.76
C HIS A 69 -7.11 4.32 3.51
N PRO A 70 -7.05 3.25 2.68
CA PRO A 70 -7.83 3.13 1.45
C PRO A 70 -9.29 2.67 1.69
N SER A 71 -9.68 2.31 2.92
CA SER A 71 -11.01 1.80 3.22
C SER A 71 -12.02 2.92 3.45
N ILE A 72 -13.11 2.93 2.68
CA ILE A 72 -14.20 3.92 2.82
C ILE A 72 -14.93 3.84 4.17
N ASN A 73 -14.69 2.78 4.94
CA ASN A 73 -15.29 2.57 6.26
C ASN A 73 -14.46 3.23 7.38
N ASP A 74 -13.32 3.82 7.05
CA ASP A 74 -12.43 4.50 7.99
C ASP A 74 -12.72 6.01 8.01
N GLN A 75 -12.74 6.63 9.19
CA GLN A 75 -12.88 8.09 9.31
C GLN A 75 -11.77 8.87 8.60
N SER A 76 -10.57 8.29 8.53
CA SER A 76 -9.39 8.87 7.89
C SER A 76 -9.19 8.39 6.46
N TYR A 77 -10.25 7.85 5.84
CA TYR A 77 -10.28 7.47 4.43
C TYR A 77 -9.80 8.61 3.52
N LEU A 78 -8.84 8.29 2.64
CA LEU A 78 -8.40 9.18 1.58
C LEU A 78 -8.58 8.51 0.21
N ASN A 79 -9.31 9.18 -0.70
CA ASN A 79 -9.58 8.65 -2.04
C ASN A 79 -8.28 8.41 -2.84
N HIS A 80 -7.28 9.28 -2.68
CA HIS A 80 -5.97 9.08 -3.31
C HIS A 80 -5.24 7.85 -2.77
N SER A 81 -5.33 7.57 -1.48
CA SER A 81 -4.82 6.32 -0.88
C SER A 81 -5.50 5.08 -1.46
N LYS A 82 -6.82 5.16 -1.70
CA LYS A 82 -7.57 4.08 -2.36
C LYS A 82 -7.14 3.85 -3.81
N ALA A 83 -6.97 4.91 -4.60
CA ALA A 83 -6.49 4.80 -5.98
C ALA A 83 -5.07 4.20 -6.02
N ARG A 84 -4.18 4.67 -5.15
CA ARG A 84 -2.82 4.12 -5.03
C ARG A 84 -2.81 2.64 -4.67
N PHE A 85 -3.63 2.24 -3.71
CA PHE A 85 -3.82 0.85 -3.30
C PHE A 85 -4.36 -0.03 -4.44
N ALA A 86 -5.49 0.34 -5.05
CA ALA A 86 -6.25 -0.54 -5.94
C ALA A 86 -5.82 -0.47 -7.41
N GLU A 87 -5.37 0.69 -7.87
CA GLU A 87 -5.11 0.95 -9.29
C GLU A 87 -3.61 0.95 -9.57
N GLN A 88 -2.84 1.71 -8.78
CA GLN A 88 -1.40 1.84 -8.99
C GLN A 88 -0.65 0.57 -8.57
N TYR A 89 -0.90 0.05 -7.36
CA TYR A 89 -0.24 -1.16 -6.86
C TYR A 89 -1.07 -2.43 -6.99
N ARG A 90 -2.38 -2.31 -7.28
CA ARG A 90 -3.31 -3.45 -7.43
C ARG A 90 -3.27 -4.41 -6.24
N LEU A 91 -3.13 -3.85 -5.04
CA LEU A 91 -3.15 -4.59 -3.80
C LEU A 91 -4.56 -5.14 -3.56
N ILE A 92 -4.63 -6.34 -2.99
CA ILE A 92 -5.90 -7.07 -2.81
C ILE A 92 -6.24 -7.34 -1.34
N PHE A 93 -5.31 -7.06 -0.41
CA PHE A 93 -5.52 -7.22 1.02
C PHE A 93 -4.80 -6.14 1.82
N ILE A 94 -5.36 -5.86 3.00
CA ILE A 94 -4.70 -5.10 4.06
C ILE A 94 -4.48 -6.04 5.27
N PRO A 95 -3.47 -5.81 6.11
CA PRO A 95 -2.38 -4.86 5.89
C PRO A 95 -1.46 -5.28 4.74
N SER A 96 -0.86 -4.30 4.06
CA SER A 96 0.22 -4.49 3.09
C SER A 96 1.27 -3.40 3.26
N ILE A 97 2.54 -3.70 2.99
CA ILE A 97 3.62 -2.70 3.00
C ILE A 97 4.31 -2.71 1.64
N VAL A 98 4.38 -1.56 0.99
CA VAL A 98 5.17 -1.36 -0.21
C VAL A 98 6.46 -0.63 0.16
N VAL A 99 7.60 -1.15 -0.29
CA VAL A 99 8.93 -0.59 -0.02
C VAL A 99 9.54 -0.13 -1.34
N ASP A 100 9.97 1.14 -1.37
CA ASP A 100 10.65 1.79 -2.50
C ASP A 100 9.87 1.70 -3.83
N SER A 101 8.54 1.62 -3.76
CA SER A 101 7.64 1.42 -4.92
C SER A 101 7.95 0.19 -5.80
N ASP A 102 8.72 -0.77 -5.28
CA ASP A 102 9.13 -2.00 -5.97
C ASP A 102 8.75 -3.23 -5.16
N GLY A 103 9.09 -3.25 -3.87
CA GLY A 103 8.92 -4.40 -3.01
C GLY A 103 7.57 -4.44 -2.32
N LEU A 104 6.99 -5.63 -2.18
CA LEU A 104 5.74 -5.86 -1.46
C LEU A 104 5.94 -6.88 -0.33
N LEU A 105 5.64 -6.46 0.89
CA LEU A 105 5.57 -7.30 2.09
C LEU A 105 4.12 -7.54 2.49
N THR A 106 3.81 -8.80 2.80
CA THR A 106 2.45 -9.30 3.03
C THR A 106 2.44 -10.42 4.06
N GLY A 107 1.29 -10.63 4.69
CA GLY A 107 1.10 -11.72 5.64
C GLY A 107 1.65 -11.44 7.04
N ALA A 108 1.63 -12.45 7.90
CA ALA A 108 1.88 -12.28 9.34
C ALA A 108 3.34 -11.92 9.68
N GLY A 109 4.30 -12.25 8.82
CA GLY A 109 5.73 -12.01 9.04
C GLY A 109 6.23 -10.61 8.63
N GLN A 110 5.39 -9.82 7.96
CA GLN A 110 5.79 -8.58 7.28
C GLN A 110 6.50 -7.56 8.18
N GLY A 111 6.18 -7.51 9.47
CA GLY A 111 6.84 -6.59 10.39
C GLY A 111 8.31 -6.93 10.66
N ALA A 112 8.64 -8.23 10.76
CA ALA A 112 10.02 -8.66 10.93
C ALA A 112 10.82 -8.55 9.61
N GLU A 113 10.17 -8.87 8.49
CA GLU A 113 10.75 -8.79 7.15
C GLU A 113 11.06 -7.35 6.72
N LEU A 114 10.29 -6.36 7.21
CA LEU A 114 10.54 -4.94 6.93
C LEU A 114 11.92 -4.48 7.42
N ASN A 115 12.28 -4.78 8.67
CA ASN A 115 13.57 -4.40 9.23
C ASN A 115 14.74 -4.99 8.42
N GLN A 116 14.61 -6.24 7.98
CA GLN A 116 15.60 -6.88 7.12
C GLN A 116 15.64 -6.27 5.72
N THR A 117 14.49 -5.91 5.16
CA THR A 117 14.39 -5.24 3.86
C THR A 117 15.11 -3.89 3.89
N MET A 118 14.83 -3.07 4.91
CA MET A 118 15.45 -1.75 5.08
C MET A 118 16.97 -1.86 5.23
N ALA A 119 17.46 -2.81 6.04
CA ALA A 119 18.89 -3.02 6.24
C ALA A 119 19.64 -3.46 4.97
N ASN A 120 18.92 -4.02 3.99
CA ASN A 120 19.48 -4.50 2.73
C ASN A 120 19.09 -3.61 1.53
N SER A 121 18.37 -2.50 1.76
CA SER A 121 17.98 -1.61 0.66
C SER A 121 19.22 -0.95 0.07
N ASN A 122 19.30 -0.98 -1.25
CA ASN A 122 20.34 -0.33 -2.05
C ASN A 122 19.72 0.66 -3.04
N VAL A 123 18.50 1.12 -2.76
CA VAL A 123 17.84 2.10 -3.63
C VAL A 123 18.62 3.41 -3.62
N THR A 124 18.66 4.08 -4.76
CA THR A 124 19.24 5.43 -4.87
C THR A 124 18.24 6.31 -5.58
N PHE A 125 17.59 7.18 -4.82
CA PHE A 125 16.66 8.16 -5.37
C PHE A 125 17.42 9.29 -6.06
N SER A 126 16.97 9.68 -7.24
CA SER A 126 17.53 10.79 -8.01
C SER A 126 16.59 11.25 -9.12
N GLY A 127 16.40 12.55 -9.28
CA GLY A 127 15.69 13.13 -10.43
C GLY A 127 15.04 14.47 -10.15
N ILE A 128 14.91 14.85 -8.88
CA ILE A 128 14.58 16.21 -8.44
C ILE A 128 15.89 16.94 -8.12
N ASP A 129 16.14 18.04 -8.83
CA ASP A 129 17.40 18.81 -8.74
C ASP A 129 17.37 19.84 -7.61
N ASN A 130 16.21 20.43 -7.37
CA ASN A 130 15.96 21.43 -6.34
C ASN A 130 14.51 21.28 -5.88
N LEU A 131 14.27 21.31 -4.57
CA LEU A 131 12.94 21.29 -3.99
C LEU A 131 12.96 22.09 -2.69
N SER A 132 12.24 23.21 -2.67
CA SER A 132 12.20 24.09 -1.51
C SER A 132 10.84 24.76 -1.36
N ILE A 133 10.47 25.04 -0.11
CA ILE A 133 9.27 25.80 0.23
C ILE A 133 9.68 27.09 0.92
N SER A 134 9.17 28.21 0.42
CA SER A 134 9.35 29.53 1.04
C SER A 134 8.06 30.33 0.96
N ASN A 135 7.58 30.86 2.09
CA ASN A 135 6.36 31.67 2.17
C ASN A 135 5.13 31.06 1.46
N GLY A 136 4.90 29.75 1.63
CA GLY A 136 3.78 29.06 0.97
C GLY A 136 3.98 28.77 -0.52
N ILE A 137 5.17 29.03 -1.06
CA ILE A 137 5.50 28.76 -2.46
C ILE A 137 6.49 27.60 -2.52
N LEU A 138 6.08 26.53 -3.19
CA LEU A 138 6.93 25.41 -3.59
C LEU A 138 7.68 25.78 -4.86
N ASN A 139 9.01 25.67 -4.81
CA ASN A 139 9.88 25.71 -5.98
C ASN A 139 10.48 24.32 -6.17
N TRP A 140 10.32 23.74 -7.35
CA TRP A 140 10.93 22.45 -7.65
C TRP A 140 11.39 22.37 -9.10
N ASN A 141 12.32 21.47 -9.40
CA ASN A 141 12.80 21.23 -10.75
C ASN A 141 13.19 19.77 -10.98
N THR A 142 12.99 19.30 -12.20
CA THR A 142 13.38 17.97 -12.67
C THR A 142 13.72 18.03 -14.16
N SER A 143 14.61 17.15 -14.59
CA SER A 143 14.89 16.87 -16.01
C SER A 143 13.99 15.77 -16.58
N SER A 144 13.21 15.09 -15.74
CA SER A 144 12.31 14.02 -16.15
C SER A 144 11.01 14.56 -16.75
N SER A 145 10.28 13.69 -17.45
CA SER A 145 8.94 13.98 -17.97
C SER A 145 7.81 13.63 -16.98
N TYR A 146 8.12 13.30 -15.74
CA TYR A 146 7.13 12.82 -14.78
C TYR A 146 6.60 13.94 -13.89
N GLU A 147 5.39 13.74 -13.41
CA GLU A 147 4.70 14.67 -12.52
C GLU A 147 5.16 14.46 -11.07
N LEU A 148 5.04 15.51 -10.27
CA LEU A 148 5.38 15.47 -8.86
C LEU A 148 4.11 15.18 -8.04
N GLN A 149 4.07 14.06 -7.36
CA GLN A 149 3.02 13.74 -6.38
C GLN A 149 3.47 14.24 -5.01
N ILE A 150 2.60 14.97 -4.32
CA ILE A 150 2.88 15.51 -2.99
C ILE A 150 1.84 14.95 -2.03
N TRP A 151 2.31 14.23 -1.01
CA TRP A 151 1.47 13.66 0.04
C TRP A 151 1.60 14.51 1.30
N LYS A 152 0.46 15.00 1.80
CA LYS A 152 0.37 15.67 3.11
C LYS A 152 0.12 14.64 4.19
N LEU A 153 1.02 14.58 5.17
CA LEU A 153 0.94 13.64 6.27
C LEU A 153 0.73 14.39 7.58
N GLU A 154 -0.23 13.91 8.38
CA GLU A 154 -0.59 14.48 9.67
C GLU A 154 -0.75 13.38 10.72
N SER A 155 -0.75 13.79 11.99
CA SER A 155 -1.08 12.89 13.10
C SER A 155 -2.59 12.80 13.23
N VAL A 156 -3.15 11.60 13.05
CA VAL A 156 -4.59 11.35 13.06
C VAL A 156 -4.93 10.43 14.22
N LYS A 157 -6.04 10.71 14.91
CA LYS A 157 -6.51 9.85 15.99
C LYS A 157 -7.15 8.59 15.40
N HIS A 158 -6.77 7.43 15.90
CA HIS A 158 -7.41 6.16 15.56
C HIS A 158 -8.89 6.15 16.02
N GLU A 159 -9.79 5.65 15.18
CA GLU A 159 -11.25 5.70 15.36
C GLU A 159 -11.72 4.93 16.60
N PHE A 160 -11.15 3.75 16.83
CA PHE A 160 -11.64 2.82 17.85
C PHE A 160 -10.84 2.84 19.17
N ASP A 161 -9.80 3.67 19.26
CA ASP A 161 -8.97 3.75 20.47
C ASP A 161 -8.40 5.17 20.72
N ASN A 162 -7.34 5.29 21.53
CA ASN A 162 -6.72 6.58 21.89
C ASN A 162 -5.31 6.75 21.33
N ARG A 163 -4.87 5.88 20.41
CA ARG A 163 -3.60 6.02 19.71
C ARG A 163 -3.69 7.15 18.69
N MET A 164 -2.53 7.75 18.44
CA MET A 164 -2.33 8.72 17.37
C MET A 164 -1.47 8.02 16.33
N LEU A 165 -2.00 7.88 15.12
CA LEU A 165 -1.27 7.38 13.97
C LEU A 165 -0.51 8.55 13.36
N ASN A 166 0.81 8.45 13.37
CA ASN A 166 1.65 9.47 12.76
C ASN A 166 1.85 9.16 11.28
N ASN A 167 2.23 10.17 10.50
CA ASN A 167 2.49 10.02 9.06
C ASN A 167 1.28 9.52 8.24
N THR A 168 0.06 9.76 8.71
CA THR A 168 -1.17 9.38 7.99
C THR A 168 -1.45 10.37 6.86
N ALA A 169 -1.64 9.85 5.65
CA ALA A 169 -1.96 10.65 4.48
C ALA A 169 -3.36 11.27 4.62
N THR A 170 -3.42 12.61 4.69
CA THR A 170 -4.68 13.36 4.80
C THR A 170 -5.05 14.09 3.52
N ASP A 171 -4.09 14.39 2.67
CA ASP A 171 -4.32 15.04 1.37
C ASP A 171 -3.23 14.65 0.35
N MET A 172 -3.53 14.79 -0.94
CA MET A 172 -2.58 14.55 -2.03
C MET A 172 -2.82 15.54 -3.17
N MET A 173 -1.74 16.09 -3.73
CA MET A 173 -1.80 16.86 -4.97
C MET A 173 -0.78 16.38 -6.00
N ILE A 174 -1.12 16.54 -7.27
CA ILE A 174 -0.24 16.27 -8.40
C ILE A 174 0.12 17.60 -9.06
N VAL A 175 1.41 17.82 -9.25
CA VAL A 175 1.95 19.01 -9.91
C VAL A 175 2.53 18.62 -11.27
N ASP A 176 2.00 19.25 -12.30
CA ASP A 176 2.43 19.06 -13.68
C ASP A 176 3.92 19.42 -13.85
N ASN A 177 4.63 18.63 -14.65
CA ASN A 177 6.05 18.78 -14.90
C ASN A 177 6.44 20.07 -15.65
N GLN A 178 5.54 20.99 -15.95
CA GLN A 178 5.81 22.31 -16.52
C GLN A 178 5.71 23.40 -15.43
N GLN A 179 5.08 23.10 -14.30
CA GLN A 179 4.85 24.04 -13.20
C GLN A 179 5.97 23.96 -12.17
N ARG A 180 7.05 24.73 -12.37
CA ARG A 180 8.20 24.77 -11.45
C ARG A 180 7.94 25.52 -10.14
N VAL A 181 6.88 26.33 -10.12
CA VAL A 181 6.53 27.19 -8.98
C VAL A 181 5.04 27.01 -8.69
N VAL A 182 4.69 26.58 -7.49
CA VAL A 182 3.31 26.28 -7.08
C VAL A 182 3.01 26.94 -5.75
N ASN A 183 1.82 27.55 -5.64
CA ASN A 183 1.33 28.05 -4.36
C ASN A 183 0.67 26.89 -3.59
N ILE A 184 1.26 26.55 -2.45
CA ILE A 184 0.78 25.52 -1.52
C ILE A 184 0.48 26.11 -0.13
N SER A 185 0.20 27.42 -0.06
CA SER A 185 -0.03 28.14 1.21
C SER A 185 -1.11 27.48 2.05
N ASP A 186 -2.14 26.93 1.42
CA ASP A 186 -3.26 26.25 2.10
C ASP A 186 -2.81 25.00 2.88
N TRP A 187 -1.71 24.36 2.46
CA TRP A 187 -1.16 23.17 3.12
C TRP A 187 -0.16 23.49 4.22
N VAL A 188 0.52 24.65 4.14
CA VAL A 188 1.63 24.99 5.04
C VAL A 188 1.28 26.09 6.06
N THR A 189 0.22 26.86 5.85
CA THR A 189 -0.16 27.93 6.80
C THR A 189 -0.67 27.30 8.10
N ASP A 190 0.00 27.61 9.22
CA ASP A 190 -0.32 27.12 10.56
C ASP A 190 -0.41 25.59 10.69
N SER A 191 0.30 24.84 9.83
CA SER A 191 0.28 23.37 9.83
C SER A 191 1.54 22.77 10.45
N THR A 192 1.38 21.62 11.08
CA THR A 192 2.47 20.75 11.56
C THR A 192 2.43 19.45 10.77
N SER A 193 2.74 19.55 9.48
CA SER A 193 2.59 18.45 8.53
C SER A 193 3.94 18.02 7.99
N ARG A 194 4.06 16.72 7.72
CA ARG A 194 5.16 16.18 6.95
C ARG A 194 4.71 16.05 5.50
N LEU A 195 5.51 16.58 4.57
CA LEU A 195 5.24 16.52 3.15
C LEU A 195 6.20 15.53 2.51
N VAL A 196 5.65 14.56 1.76
CA VAL A 196 6.45 13.60 0.98
C VAL A 196 6.24 13.86 -0.49
N PHE A 197 7.33 14.11 -1.20
CA PHE A 197 7.38 14.45 -2.61
C PHE A 197 7.89 13.24 -3.38
N ILE A 198 7.07 12.72 -4.30
CA ILE A 198 7.35 11.52 -5.06
C ILE A 198 7.34 11.88 -6.55
N LEU A 199 8.48 11.70 -7.21
CA LEU A 199 8.61 11.81 -8.65
C LEU A 199 8.51 10.41 -9.26
N GLN A 200 7.41 10.12 -9.96
CA GLN A 200 7.14 8.80 -10.51
C GLN A 200 6.17 8.85 -11.69
N SER A 201 6.15 7.78 -12.50
CA SER A 201 5.09 7.55 -13.49
C SER A 201 3.75 7.22 -12.83
N ASP A 202 2.65 7.55 -13.52
CA ASP A 202 1.28 7.19 -13.14
C ASP A 202 0.87 5.78 -13.62
N GLU A 203 1.81 5.02 -14.15
CA GLU A 203 1.53 3.67 -14.63
C GLU A 203 1.40 2.68 -13.46
N ALA A 204 0.53 1.69 -13.65
CA ALA A 204 0.38 0.59 -12.70
C ALA A 204 1.69 -0.19 -12.59
N ARG A 205 2.08 -0.56 -11.37
CA ARG A 205 3.33 -1.25 -11.08
C ARG A 205 3.11 -2.72 -10.76
N GLN A 206 4.05 -3.54 -11.22
CA GLN A 206 4.19 -4.90 -10.75
C GLN A 206 5.15 -4.90 -9.59
N LEU A 207 4.65 -5.22 -8.40
CA LEU A 207 5.46 -5.29 -7.20
C LEU A 207 6.12 -6.66 -7.06
N ARG A 208 7.38 -6.68 -6.66
CA ARG A 208 8.14 -7.88 -6.36
C ARG A 208 7.86 -8.30 -4.92
N SER A 209 7.45 -9.56 -4.74
CA SER A 209 7.28 -10.12 -3.39
C SER A 209 8.61 -10.09 -2.63
N LEU A 210 8.59 -9.51 -1.43
CA LEU A 210 9.68 -9.52 -0.46
C LEU A 210 9.44 -10.51 0.68
N SER A 211 8.21 -11.02 0.82
CA SER A 211 7.85 -11.95 1.88
C SER A 211 8.21 -13.39 1.54
N ASP A 212 8.84 -14.09 2.49
CA ASP A 212 9.18 -15.51 2.38
C ASP A 212 7.93 -16.40 2.56
N SER A 213 6.91 -15.87 3.22
CA SER A 213 5.63 -16.53 3.50
C SER A 213 4.44 -15.75 2.92
N SER A 214 4.56 -15.33 1.66
CA SER A 214 3.47 -14.61 0.98
C SER A 214 2.13 -15.34 1.13
N THR A 215 1.04 -14.59 1.29
CA THR A 215 -0.35 -15.11 1.35
C THR A 215 -0.85 -15.67 0.01
N GLY A 216 0.06 -16.19 -0.81
CA GLY A 216 -0.19 -16.72 -2.13
C GLY A 216 0.32 -15.76 -3.20
N ALA A 217 1.61 -15.86 -3.51
CA ALA A 217 2.14 -15.46 -4.82
C ALA A 217 1.52 -16.36 -5.89
N LYS A 218 0.25 -16.10 -6.24
CA LYS A 218 -0.30 -16.56 -7.49
C LYS A 218 -0.12 -15.40 -8.46
N GLU A 219 1.02 -15.38 -9.14
CA GLU A 219 1.13 -14.61 -10.37
C GLU A 219 -0.07 -14.98 -11.24
N LEU A 220 -1.00 -14.05 -11.42
CA LEU A 220 -1.95 -14.08 -12.53
C LEU A 220 -1.20 -13.60 -13.77
N SER A 221 -0.11 -14.27 -14.12
CA SER A 221 0.38 -14.19 -15.49
C SER A 221 -0.61 -15.01 -16.31
N GLU A 222 -1.32 -14.35 -17.21
CA GLU A 222 -2.04 -15.01 -18.32
C GLU A 222 -1.00 -15.68 -19.22
N SER A 223 -0.41 -16.77 -18.74
CA SER A 223 0.15 -17.78 -19.61
C SER A 223 -1.01 -18.71 -19.96
N ASP A 224 -1.43 -18.63 -21.22
CA ASP A 224 -2.46 -19.47 -21.86
C ASP A 224 -2.22 -20.99 -21.64
N GLU A 225 -1.00 -21.34 -21.22
CA GLU A 225 -0.60 -22.70 -20.85
C GLU A 225 -1.21 -23.17 -19.51
N THR A 226 -1.38 -22.30 -18.51
CA THR A 226 -1.93 -22.71 -17.20
C THR A 226 -3.45 -22.93 -17.25
N LEU A 227 -4.16 -22.18 -18.09
CA LEU A 227 -5.57 -22.44 -18.36
C LEU A 227 -5.74 -23.73 -19.17
N SER A 228 -4.84 -23.98 -20.12
CA SER A 228 -4.82 -25.24 -20.87
C SER A 228 -4.54 -26.44 -19.97
N ASP A 229 -3.61 -26.35 -19.01
CA ASP A 229 -3.29 -27.45 -18.08
C ASP A 229 -4.38 -27.67 -17.00
N LEU A 230 -5.07 -26.60 -16.57
CA LEU A 230 -6.27 -26.69 -15.72
C LEU A 230 -7.49 -27.25 -16.47
N LEU A 231 -7.60 -26.99 -17.78
CA LEU A 231 -8.64 -27.54 -18.66
C LEU A 231 -8.29 -28.94 -19.19
N LEU A 232 -7.03 -29.35 -19.11
CA LEU A 232 -6.54 -30.70 -19.45
C LEU A 232 -6.54 -31.66 -18.27
N HIS A 233 -6.98 -31.23 -17.08
CA HIS A 233 -7.35 -32.19 -16.06
C HIS A 233 -8.61 -32.91 -16.53
N ASP A 234 -8.40 -34.05 -17.18
CA ASP A 234 -9.38 -35.11 -17.42
C ASP A 234 -9.77 -35.71 -16.06
N GLY A 235 -10.36 -34.85 -15.23
CA GLY A 235 -11.07 -35.21 -14.03
C GLY A 235 -12.27 -36.01 -14.49
N SER A 236 -12.05 -37.31 -14.66
CA SER A 236 -13.10 -38.31 -14.85
C SER A 236 -14.31 -37.85 -14.04
N TYR A 237 -15.46 -37.67 -14.70
CA TYR A 237 -16.73 -37.31 -14.05
C TYR A 237 -16.96 -38.11 -12.74
N ASN A 238 -16.46 -39.34 -12.71
CA ASN A 238 -16.46 -40.22 -11.55
C ASN A 238 -15.72 -39.65 -10.32
N ALA A 239 -14.56 -39.00 -10.48
CA ALA A 239 -13.81 -38.41 -9.38
C ALA A 239 -14.53 -37.20 -8.75
N ALA A 240 -15.13 -36.34 -9.57
CA ALA A 240 -15.94 -35.23 -9.08
C ALA A 240 -17.19 -35.73 -8.34
N VAL A 241 -17.89 -36.73 -8.89
CA VAL A 241 -19.07 -37.35 -8.25
C VAL A 241 -18.70 -38.03 -6.93
N VAL A 242 -17.60 -38.77 -6.88
CA VAL A 242 -17.13 -39.43 -5.65
C VAL A 242 -16.76 -38.40 -4.59
N THR A 243 -16.04 -37.34 -4.96
CA THR A 243 -15.65 -36.27 -4.03
C THR A 243 -16.87 -35.53 -3.48
N PHE A 244 -17.85 -35.23 -4.34
CA PHE A 244 -19.13 -34.64 -3.93
C PHE A 244 -19.90 -35.54 -2.95
N LEU A 245 -19.97 -36.85 -3.20
CA LEU A 245 -20.63 -37.81 -2.32
C LEU A 245 -19.94 -37.93 -0.96
N ILE A 246 -18.60 -37.90 -0.92
CA ILE A 246 -17.83 -37.92 0.32
C ILE A 246 -18.11 -36.65 1.14
N LEU A 247 -18.05 -35.48 0.51
CA LEU A 247 -18.34 -34.21 1.19
C LEU A 247 -19.78 -34.15 1.70
N LEU A 248 -20.75 -34.65 0.91
CA LEU A 248 -22.15 -34.74 1.32
C LEU A 248 -22.34 -35.66 2.53
N LEU A 249 -21.68 -36.83 2.54
CA LEU A 249 -21.70 -37.77 3.67
C LEU A 249 -21.09 -37.15 4.93
N CYS A 250 -19.98 -36.40 4.80
CA CYS A 250 -19.36 -35.67 5.90
C CYS A 250 -20.28 -34.58 6.48
N LEU A 251 -21.20 -34.01 5.69
CA LEU A 251 -22.14 -32.98 6.12
C LEU A 251 -23.43 -33.53 6.75
N LEU A 252 -23.74 -34.82 6.59
CA LEU A 252 -24.97 -35.42 7.16
C LEU A 252 -25.11 -35.25 8.68
N PRO A 253 -24.07 -35.42 9.52
CA PRO A 253 -24.19 -35.22 10.97
C PRO A 253 -24.59 -33.78 11.31
N ALA A 254 -24.02 -32.80 10.60
CA ALA A 254 -24.33 -31.39 10.78
C ALA A 254 -25.78 -31.07 10.36
N LEU A 255 -26.25 -31.62 9.24
CA LEU A 255 -27.63 -31.44 8.77
C LEU A 255 -28.66 -32.09 9.72
N ILE A 256 -28.35 -33.26 10.27
CA ILE A 256 -29.21 -33.93 11.26
C ILE A 256 -29.25 -33.11 12.56
N SER A 257 -28.12 -32.60 13.02
CA SER A 257 -28.03 -31.72 14.19
C SER A 257 -28.85 -30.44 13.98
N PHE A 258 -28.68 -29.78 12.84
CA PHE A 258 -29.41 -28.57 12.47
C PHE A 258 -30.93 -28.78 12.45
N ARG A 259 -31.40 -29.89 11.87
CA ARG A 259 -32.84 -30.24 11.89
C ARG A 259 -33.38 -30.53 13.28
N ARG A 260 -32.57 -31.12 14.17
CA ARG A 260 -32.98 -31.35 15.56
C ARG A 260 -33.11 -30.03 16.31
N LEU A 261 -32.18 -29.11 16.10
CA LEU A 261 -32.22 -27.77 16.69
C LEU A 261 -33.43 -26.97 16.20
N GLN A 262 -33.75 -27.01 14.90
CA GLN A 262 -34.97 -26.36 14.38
C GLN A 262 -36.25 -26.90 15.02
N LYS A 263 -36.38 -28.23 15.16
CA LYS A 263 -37.56 -28.82 15.82
C LYS A 263 -37.65 -28.48 17.31
N GLN A 264 -36.52 -28.22 17.96
CA GLN A 264 -36.50 -27.87 19.38
C GLN A 264 -37.00 -26.43 19.61
N VAL A 265 -36.68 -25.53 18.68
CA VAL A 265 -37.19 -24.14 18.66
C VAL A 265 -38.71 -24.10 18.45
N ASP A 266 -39.24 -24.96 17.57
CA ASP A 266 -40.70 -25.01 17.33
C ASP A 266 -41.48 -25.48 18.57
N TYR A 267 -40.92 -26.41 19.38
CA TYR A 267 -41.56 -26.93 20.60
C TYR A 267 -41.49 -25.99 21.82
N GLU A 268 -40.54 -25.06 21.86
CA GLU A 268 -40.48 -24.03 22.91
C GLU A 268 -41.36 -22.80 22.61
N SER A 269 -42.03 -22.79 21.45
CA SER A 269 -42.92 -21.71 20.99
C SER A 269 -44.42 -22.02 21.07
N GLU A 270 -44.81 -23.16 21.66
CA GLU A 270 -46.20 -23.54 22.01
C GLU A 270 -46.51 -23.41 23.50
#